data_AF-A0A2A2QC04-F1
#
_entry.id   AF-A0A2A2QC04-F1
#
_cell.length_a   1.000
_cell.length_b   1.000
_cell.length_c   1.000
_cell.angle_alpha   90.00
_cell.angle_beta   90.00
_cell.angle_gamma   90.00
#
_symmetry.space_group_name_H-M   'P 1'
#
loop_
_entity.id
_entity.type
_entity.pdbx_description
1 polymer ?
#
loop_
_entity_poly.entity_id
_entity_poly.type
_entity_poly.pdbx_seq_one_letter_code
_entity_poly.pdbx_strand_id
1 'polypeptide(L)'
;MTFAYYTSSMKTKSKPSVAKRGRPPGSVTKRINARFPAGLAEKIEYAASLRGVAVSAFIQDAVAERADRVIESESHWQLTRNEAAKLAAIIAKPPKPNQAMLKAAKLAARHVVIRS
;
A
#
# COMPACT_ATOMS: atom_id res chain seq x y z
N MET A 1 21.61 -24.22 -44.15
CA MET A 1 20.24 -24.32 -43.60
C MET A 1 19.70 -22.91 -43.40
N THR A 2 18.59 -22.67 -44.08
CA THR A 2 17.96 -21.39 -44.39
C THR A 2 16.91 -21.09 -43.34
N PHE A 3 16.87 -19.89 -42.75
CA PHE A 3 15.73 -19.44 -41.96
C PHE A 3 15.19 -18.10 -42.49
N ALA A 4 13.86 -18.07 -42.55
CA ALA A 4 13.00 -17.19 -43.32
C ALA A 4 13.17 -15.69 -43.06
N TYR A 5 13.14 -14.93 -44.15
CA TYR A 5 12.88 -13.49 -44.15
C TYR A 5 11.43 -13.25 -43.74
N TYR A 6 11.21 -12.56 -42.62
CA TYR A 6 9.93 -11.94 -42.30
C TYR A 6 9.77 -10.71 -43.17
N THR A 7 8.76 -10.72 -44.05
CA THR A 7 8.36 -9.58 -44.86
C THR A 7 7.10 -8.95 -44.28
N SER A 8 7.04 -7.64 -44.46
CA SER A 8 5.83 -6.89 -44.81
C SER A 8 5.21 -5.99 -43.75
N SER A 9 5.35 -4.70 -44.07
CA SER A 9 4.28 -3.71 -44.09
C SER A 9 4.01 -2.90 -42.83
N MET A 10 4.81 -1.85 -42.71
CA MET A 10 4.40 -0.56 -42.19
C MET A 10 3.03 -0.13 -42.75
N LYS A 11 2.06 0.17 -41.89
CA LYS A 11 0.94 1.07 -42.22
C LYS A 11 0.84 2.17 -41.18
N THR A 12 1.37 3.32 -41.57
CA THR A 12 1.19 4.64 -40.99
C THR A 12 -0.26 5.09 -41.10
N LYS A 13 -0.92 5.42 -39.98
CA LYS A 13 -1.91 6.53 -39.89
C LYS A 13 -1.92 7.06 -38.45
N SER A 14 -0.99 7.95 -38.13
CA SER A 14 -1.12 8.86 -36.98
C SER A 14 -2.18 9.90 -37.30
N LYS A 15 -3.35 9.81 -36.67
CA LYS A 15 -4.29 10.94 -36.62
C LYS A 15 -3.88 11.83 -35.44
N PRO A 16 -3.78 13.16 -35.60
CA PRO A 16 -3.47 14.04 -34.49
C PRO A 16 -4.71 14.15 -33.59
N SER A 17 -4.67 13.54 -32.40
CA SER A 17 -5.72 13.77 -31.40
C SER A 17 -5.48 15.16 -30.79
N VAL A 18 -6.32 16.10 -31.22
CA VAL A 18 -6.49 17.42 -30.61
C VAL A 18 -6.54 17.25 -29.09
N ALA A 19 -5.56 17.85 -28.40
CA ALA A 19 -5.48 17.89 -26.96
C ALA A 19 -6.74 18.55 -26.39
N LYS A 20 -7.74 17.73 -26.02
CA LYS A 20 -8.75 18.14 -25.05
C LYS A 20 -7.98 18.48 -23.79
N ARG A 21 -7.91 19.77 -23.45
CA ARG A 21 -7.49 20.26 -22.13
C ARG A 21 -8.44 19.63 -21.11
N GLY A 22 -8.06 18.42 -20.66
CA GLY A 22 -8.84 17.60 -19.76
C GLY A 22 -8.88 18.27 -18.41
N ARG A 23 -10.10 18.50 -17.91
CA ARG A 23 -10.39 18.73 -16.50
C ARG A 23 -9.51 17.77 -15.67
N PRO A 24 -8.83 18.25 -14.60
CA PRO A 24 -8.03 17.36 -13.76
C PRO A 24 -8.89 16.15 -13.38
N PRO A 25 -8.33 14.93 -13.45
CA PRO A 25 -9.09 13.72 -13.15
C PRO A 25 -9.69 13.89 -11.76
N GLY A 26 -11.02 13.89 -11.68
CA GLY A 26 -11.72 13.81 -10.39
C GLY A 26 -11.24 12.57 -9.64
N SER A 27 -11.24 12.64 -8.31
CA SER A 27 -10.79 11.54 -7.46
C SER A 27 -11.47 10.22 -7.87
N VAL A 28 -10.66 9.18 -8.08
CA VAL A 28 -11.17 7.86 -8.48
C VAL A 28 -11.88 7.24 -7.29
N THR A 29 -13.22 7.24 -7.30
CA THR A 29 -14.04 6.60 -6.26
C THR A 29 -14.11 5.09 -6.49
N LYS A 30 -13.79 4.29 -5.48
CA LYS A 30 -13.95 2.82 -5.50
C LYS A 30 -15.10 2.41 -4.58
N ARG A 31 -16.05 1.62 -5.08
CA ARG A 31 -17.15 1.06 -4.27
C ARG A 31 -16.70 -0.22 -3.56
N ILE A 32 -17.09 -0.34 -2.29
CA ILE A 32 -16.85 -1.52 -1.45
C ILE A 32 -18.21 -2.08 -1.06
N ASN A 33 -18.49 -3.34 -1.41
CA ASN A 33 -19.75 -4.01 -1.08
C ASN A 33 -19.51 -4.95 0.12
N ALA A 34 -20.16 -4.67 1.25
CA ALA A 34 -20.14 -5.52 2.43
C ALA A 34 -21.56 -5.99 2.76
N ARG A 35 -21.68 -7.24 3.24
CA ARG A 35 -22.93 -7.79 3.75
C ARG A 35 -22.84 -7.93 5.26
N PHE A 36 -23.85 -7.44 5.97
CA PHE A 36 -23.92 -7.50 7.43
C PHE A 36 -25.03 -8.46 7.86
N PRO A 37 -24.83 -9.23 8.95
CA PRO A 37 -25.91 -9.98 9.57
C PRO A 37 -26.97 -9.03 10.13
N ALA A 38 -28.24 -9.46 10.14
CA ALA A 38 -29.39 -8.60 10.50
C ALA A 38 -29.21 -7.88 11.84
N GLY A 39 -28.82 -8.61 12.90
CA GLY A 39 -28.62 -8.00 14.22
C GLY A 39 -27.46 -7.01 14.31
N LEU A 40 -26.49 -7.05 13.38
CA LEU A 40 -25.47 -6.00 13.29
C LEU A 40 -25.98 -4.78 12.52
N ALA A 41 -26.78 -5.00 11.46
CA ALA A 41 -27.39 -3.91 10.70
C ALA A 41 -28.30 -3.05 11.61
N GLU A 42 -29.16 -3.67 12.42
CA GLU A 42 -30.03 -2.98 13.38
C GLU A 42 -29.24 -2.13 14.39
N LYS A 43 -28.12 -2.67 14.89
CA LYS A 43 -27.23 -1.94 15.80
C LYS A 43 -26.59 -0.72 15.13
N ILE A 44 -26.19 -0.86 13.87
CA ILE A 44 -25.60 0.25 13.09
C ILE A 44 -26.67 1.33 12.84
N GLU A 45 -27.89 0.94 12.48
CA GLU A 45 -29.00 1.88 12.28
C GLU A 45 -29.31 2.66 13.55
N TYR A 46 -29.36 1.98 14.70
CA TYR A 46 -29.55 2.62 16.00
C TYR A 46 -28.38 3.54 16.37
N ALA A 47 -27.13 3.12 16.14
CA ALA A 47 -25.97 3.97 16.41
C ALA A 47 -25.94 5.23 15.51
N ALA A 48 -26.31 5.08 14.23
CA ALA A 48 -26.40 6.18 13.29
C ALA A 48 -27.52 7.16 13.68
N SER A 49 -28.67 6.66 14.14
CA SER A 49 -29.78 7.50 14.60
C SER A 49 -29.42 8.30 15.85
N LEU A 50 -28.70 7.70 16.81
CA LEU A 50 -28.18 8.41 17.99
C LEU A 50 -27.24 9.55 17.63
N ARG A 51 -26.43 9.37 16.58
CA ARG A 51 -25.49 10.38 16.10
C ARG A 51 -26.14 11.38 15.12
N GLY A 52 -27.39 11.16 14.72
CA GLY A 52 -28.13 12.02 13.80
C GLY A 52 -27.59 12.02 12.37
N VAL A 53 -26.93 10.93 11.94
CA VAL A 53 -26.29 10.82 10.62
C VAL A 53 -26.91 9.68 9.81
N ALA A 54 -26.75 9.74 8.49
CA ALA A 54 -27.12 8.64 7.63
C ALA A 54 -26.26 7.39 7.92
N VAL A 55 -26.86 6.20 7.83
CA VAL A 55 -26.20 4.91 8.05
C VAL A 55 -24.94 4.76 7.18
N SER A 56 -25.01 5.18 5.92
CA SER A 56 -23.88 5.11 4.99
C SER A 56 -22.72 6.03 5.37
N ALA A 57 -23.00 7.21 5.94
CA ALA A 57 -21.98 8.13 6.42
C ALA A 57 -21.35 7.59 7.71
N PHE A 58 -22.16 7.09 8.64
CA PHE A 58 -21.69 6.44 9.86
C PHE A 58 -20.72 5.29 9.56
N ILE A 59 -21.06 4.42 8.60
CA ILE A 59 -20.20 3.30 8.19
C ILE A 59 -18.88 3.83 7.59
N GLN A 60 -18.94 4.86 6.73
CA GLN A 60 -17.73 5.44 6.13
C GLN A 60 -16.79 6.00 7.19
N ASP A 61 -17.33 6.76 8.15
CA ASP A 61 -16.54 7.35 9.24
C ASP A 61 -15.91 6.26 10.12
N ALA A 62 -16.70 5.26 10.53
CA ALA A 62 -16.23 4.17 11.35
C ALA A 62 -15.15 3.32 10.66
N VAL A 63 -15.28 3.09 9.35
CA VAL A 63 -14.29 2.36 8.56
C VAL A 63 -13.01 3.16 8.40
N ALA A 64 -13.09 4.47 8.14
CA ALA A 64 -11.93 5.35 8.05
C ALA A 64 -11.16 5.37 9.38
N GLU A 65 -11.86 5.65 10.48
CA GLU A 65 -11.26 5.70 11.83
C GLU A 65 -10.62 4.35 12.22
N ARG A 66 -11.24 3.24 11.83
CA ARG A 66 -10.66 1.91 12.11
C ARG A 66 -9.45 1.63 11.23
N ALA A 67 -9.50 1.98 9.95
CA ALA A 67 -8.39 1.79 9.02
C ALA A 67 -7.16 2.57 9.49
N ASP A 68 -7.32 3.85 9.84
CA ASP A 68 -6.24 4.70 10.32
C ASP A 68 -5.60 4.11 11.58
N ARG A 69 -6.41 3.69 12.56
CA ARG A 69 -5.90 3.05 13.78
C ARG A 69 -5.13 1.76 13.53
N VAL A 70 -5.57 0.92 12.58
CA VAL A 70 -4.82 -0.30 12.21
C VAL A 70 -3.47 0.10 11.60
N ILE A 71 -3.49 1.03 10.66
CA ILE A 71 -2.27 1.49 9.98
C ILE A 71 -1.30 2.08 10.99
N GLU A 72 -1.75 2.96 11.89
CA GLU A 72 -0.92 3.54 12.95
C GLU A 72 -0.36 2.48 13.90
N SER A 73 -1.17 1.49 14.28
CA SER A 73 -0.71 0.43 15.18
C SER A 73 0.37 -0.46 14.59
N GLU A 74 0.34 -0.70 13.28
CA GLU A 74 1.32 -1.52 12.56
C GLU A 74 2.54 -0.69 12.10
N SER A 75 2.35 0.60 11.83
CA SER A 75 3.42 1.49 11.36
C SER A 75 4.38 1.90 12.47
N HIS A 76 3.94 1.81 13.73
CA HIS A 76 4.74 2.22 14.88
C HIS A 76 5.21 1.02 15.69
N TRP A 77 6.53 0.82 15.75
CA TRP A 77 7.11 -0.07 16.75
C TRP A 77 6.99 0.54 18.14
N GLN A 78 6.10 -0.01 18.94
CA GLN A 78 6.00 0.32 20.36
C GLN A 78 7.20 -0.31 21.08
N LEU A 79 8.21 0.51 21.38
CA LEU A 79 9.36 0.10 22.17
C LEU A 79 9.16 0.49 23.63
N THR A 80 9.48 -0.45 24.53
CA THR A 80 9.62 -0.12 25.95
C THR A 80 10.77 0.85 26.16
N ARG A 81 10.78 1.56 27.30
CA ARG A 81 11.85 2.53 27.61
C ARG A 81 13.25 1.89 27.59
N ASN A 82 13.35 0.64 28.03
CA ASN A 82 14.60 -0.12 28.02
C ASN A 82 15.04 -0.49 26.61
N GLU A 83 14.11 -0.85 25.73
CA GLU A 83 14.41 -1.15 24.32
C GLU A 83 14.81 0.11 23.55
N ALA A 84 14.13 1.23 23.79
CA ALA A 84 14.49 2.51 23.21
C ALA A 84 15.91 2.94 23.63
N ALA A 85 16.28 2.76 24.91
CA ALA A 85 17.63 3.04 25.39
C ALA A 85 18.69 2.12 24.76
N LYS A 86 18.39 0.82 24.60
CA LYS A 86 19.26 -0.12 23.90
C LYS A 86 19.44 0.25 22.42
N LEU A 87 18.34 0.61 21.74
CA LEU A 87 18.38 1.04 20.35
C LEU A 87 19.21 2.31 20.19
N ALA A 88 19.00 3.31 21.06
CA ALA A 88 19.79 4.55 21.06
C ALA A 88 21.28 4.27 21.27
N ALA A 89 21.64 3.36 22.18
CA ALA A 89 23.03 2.95 22.40
C ALA A 89 23.64 2.26 21.16
N ILE A 90 22.87 1.41 20.47
CA ILE A 90 23.30 0.75 19.23
C ILE A 90 23.49 1.77 18.10
N ILE A 91 22.61 2.77 17.99
CA ILE A 91 22.74 3.84 16.99
C ILE A 91 23.96 4.71 17.28
N ALA A 92 24.18 5.08 18.55
CA ALA A 92 25.30 5.92 18.97
C ALA A 92 26.65 5.21 18.83
N LYS A 93 26.70 3.90 19.10
CA LYS A 93 27.89 3.07 18.95
C LYS A 93 27.54 1.78 18.20
N PRO A 94 27.55 1.82 16.86
CA PRO A 94 27.22 0.66 16.06
C PRO A 94 28.19 -0.49 16.37
N PRO A 95 27.69 -1.70 16.68
CA PRO A 95 28.55 -2.85 16.92
C PRO A 95 29.22 -3.29 15.62
N LYS A 96 30.41 -3.90 15.73
CA LYS A 96 31.09 -4.47 14.57
C LYS A 96 30.27 -5.65 14.01
N PRO A 97 30.15 -5.77 12.67
CA PRO A 97 29.45 -6.89 12.05
C PRO A 97 30.04 -8.23 12.49
N ASN A 98 29.18 -9.18 12.85
CA ASN A 98 29.62 -10.54 13.16
C ASN A 98 29.95 -11.32 11.88
N GLN A 99 30.66 -12.44 12.01
CA GLN A 99 31.05 -13.26 10.86
C GLN A 99 29.83 -13.80 10.07
N ALA A 100 28.70 -14.05 10.74
CA ALA A 100 27.47 -14.49 10.11
C ALA A 100 26.87 -13.42 9.18
N MET A 101 26.81 -12.17 9.64
CA MET A 101 26.34 -11.01 8.88
C MET A 101 27.25 -10.74 7.68
N LEU A 102 28.57 -10.86 7.83
CA LEU A 102 29.51 -10.73 6.71
C LEU A 102 29.31 -11.81 5.65
N LYS A 103 29.05 -13.06 6.05
CA LYS A 103 28.73 -14.16 5.13
C LYS A 103 27.39 -13.90 4.41
N ALA A 104 26.37 -13.48 5.14
CA ALA A 104 25.05 -13.16 4.57
C ALA A 104 25.12 -12.00 3.57
N ALA A 105 25.86 -10.93 3.88
CA ALA A 105 26.07 -9.80 2.97
C ALA A 105 26.75 -10.23 1.67
N LYS A 106 27.76 -11.11 1.72
CA LYS A 106 28.42 -11.68 0.54
C LYS A 106 27.46 -12.52 -0.32
N LEU A 107 26.55 -13.28 0.30
CA LEU A 107 25.53 -14.05 -0.41
C LEU A 107 24.48 -13.14 -1.06
N ALA A 108 24.01 -12.11 -0.35
CA ALA A 108 23.06 -11.14 -0.88
C ALA A 108 23.63 -10.38 -2.08
N ALA A 109 24.89 -9.93 -2.01
CA ALA A 109 25.58 -9.26 -3.11
C ALA A 109 25.67 -10.15 -4.37
N ARG A 110 25.77 -11.48 -4.21
CA ARG A 110 25.77 -12.43 -5.34
C ARG A 110 24.39 -12.60 -5.97
N HIS A 111 23.31 -12.49 -5.19
CA HIS A 111 21.94 -12.70 -5.66
C HIS A 111 21.30 -11.44 -6.28
N VAL A 112 21.71 -10.24 -5.87
CA VAL A 112 21.16 -8.97 -6.40
C VAL A 112 21.57 -8.74 -7.87
N VAL A 113 22.71 -9.28 -8.30
CA VAL A 113 23.23 -9.09 -9.67
C VAL A 113 22.40 -9.81 -10.75
N ILE A 114 21.56 -10.78 -10.39
CA ILE A 114 20.80 -11.60 -11.35
C ILE A 114 19.35 -11.06 -11.57
N ARG A 115 18.99 -9.91 -10.99
CA ARG A 115 17.63 -9.33 -11.11
C ARG A 115 17.59 -7.90 -11.67
N SER A 116 18.66 -7.43 -12.34
CA SER A 116 18.63 -6.18 -13.09
C SER A 116 18.46 -6.42 -14.59
#